data_AF-A0A5S4FAC1-F1
#
_entry.id   AF-A0A5S4FAC1-F1
#
_cell.length_a   1.000
_cell.length_b   1.000
_cell.length_c   1.000
_cell.angle_alpha   90.00
_cell.angle_beta   90.00
_cell.angle_gamma   90.00
#
_symmetry.space_group_name_H-M   'P 1'
#
loop_
_entity.id
_entity.type
_entity.pdbx_description
1 polymer ?
#
loop_
_entity_poly.entity_id
_entity_poly.type
_entity_poly.pdbx_seq_one_letter_code
_entity_poly.pdbx_strand_id
1 'polypeptide(L)'
;MLRRGLALLSITSAALIAAALPAHAAVVDVSFGPVSIGDYCHAKVSSSSWIGFYESGGLRCYNGGMGGALQYAGSGDPYLACKHLTTDVVMAALRGPSDSLVCRVIR
;
A
#
# COMPACT_ATOMS: atom_id res chain seq x y z
N MET A 1 -4.74 -54.37 -45.26
CA MET A 1 -4.89 -52.91 -45.21
C MET A 1 -5.83 -52.57 -44.05
N LEU A 2 -5.27 -52.03 -42.96
CA LEU A 2 -5.94 -51.86 -41.67
C LEU A 2 -6.77 -50.56 -41.68
N ARG A 3 -8.11 -50.66 -41.72
CA ARG A 3 -9.00 -49.50 -41.59
C ARG A 3 -9.07 -49.08 -40.13
N ARG A 4 -8.44 -47.96 -39.76
CA ARG A 4 -8.59 -47.33 -38.43
C ARG A 4 -9.61 -46.18 -38.56
N GLY A 5 -10.78 -46.38 -37.98
CA GLY A 5 -11.86 -45.39 -37.92
C GLY A 5 -11.57 -44.28 -36.92
N LEU A 6 -11.92 -43.05 -37.30
CA LEU A 6 -11.88 -41.86 -36.45
C LEU A 6 -12.93 -41.97 -35.33
N ALA A 7 -12.50 -41.76 -34.08
CA ALA A 7 -13.39 -41.46 -32.97
C ALA A 7 -13.26 -39.96 -32.64
N LEU A 8 -14.27 -39.17 -33.04
CA LEU A 8 -14.45 -37.80 -32.60
C LEU A 8 -14.98 -37.81 -31.15
N LEU A 9 -14.15 -37.44 -30.19
CA LEU A 9 -14.57 -37.16 -28.82
C LEU A 9 -14.88 -35.66 -28.72
N SER A 10 -16.16 -35.34 -28.76
CA SER A 10 -16.71 -34.01 -28.49
C SER A 10 -16.49 -33.64 -27.01
N ILE A 11 -15.54 -32.74 -26.76
CA ILE A 11 -15.32 -32.16 -25.43
C ILE A 11 -16.39 -31.09 -25.20
N THR A 12 -17.36 -31.41 -24.35
CA THR A 12 -18.37 -30.47 -23.84
C THR A 12 -17.65 -29.38 -23.03
N SER A 13 -17.59 -28.19 -23.60
CA SER A 13 -17.08 -27.00 -22.92
C SER A 13 -18.09 -26.57 -21.85
N ALA A 14 -17.85 -26.97 -20.59
CA ALA A 14 -18.59 -26.47 -19.46
C ALA A 14 -18.29 -24.98 -19.30
N ALA A 15 -19.26 -24.13 -19.66
CA ALA A 15 -19.19 -22.70 -19.47
C ALA A 15 -19.22 -22.39 -17.96
N LEU A 16 -18.05 -22.12 -17.39
CA LEU A 16 -17.91 -21.49 -16.08
C LEU A 16 -18.42 -20.05 -16.20
N ILE A 17 -19.70 -19.84 -15.93
CA ILE A 17 -20.26 -18.51 -15.72
C ILE A 17 -19.73 -18.04 -14.36
N ALA A 18 -18.57 -17.39 -14.37
CA ALA A 18 -18.08 -16.65 -13.22
C ALA A 18 -19.01 -15.45 -13.02
N ALA A 19 -19.97 -15.58 -12.10
CA ALA A 19 -20.78 -14.45 -11.67
C ALA A 19 -19.86 -13.44 -10.98
N ALA A 20 -19.55 -12.35 -11.67
CA ALA A 20 -18.88 -11.21 -11.06
C ALA A 20 -19.83 -10.60 -10.03
N LEU A 21 -19.57 -10.84 -8.75
CA LEU A 21 -20.25 -10.14 -7.66
C LEU A 21 -19.88 -8.65 -7.73
N PRO A 22 -20.81 -7.74 -7.43
CA PRO A 22 -20.49 -6.32 -7.36
C PRO A 22 -19.45 -6.09 -6.26
N ALA A 23 -18.33 -5.48 -6.63
CA ALA A 23 -17.32 -5.03 -5.68
C ALA A 23 -17.92 -3.86 -4.86
N HIS A 24 -18.28 -4.13 -3.61
CA HIS A 24 -18.74 -3.11 -2.69
C HIS A 24 -17.52 -2.37 -2.14
N ALA A 25 -17.55 -1.05 -2.25
CA ALA A 25 -16.50 -0.20 -1.71
C ALA A 25 -16.50 -0.32 -0.17
N ALA A 26 -15.43 -0.87 0.39
CA ALA A 26 -15.25 -1.09 1.82
C ALA A 26 -14.32 -0.04 2.40
N VAL A 27 -14.67 0.47 3.59
CA VAL A 27 -13.76 1.32 4.36
C VAL A 27 -12.80 0.43 5.12
N VAL A 28 -11.50 0.57 4.85
CA VAL A 28 -10.44 -0.26 5.43
C VAL A 28 -9.33 0.64 5.98
N ASP A 29 -8.75 0.25 7.11
CA ASP A 29 -7.58 0.90 7.69
C ASP A 29 -6.31 0.16 7.24
N VAL A 30 -5.42 0.86 6.53
CA VAL A 30 -4.15 0.32 6.01
C VAL A 30 -2.98 0.96 6.77
N SER A 31 -2.19 0.13 7.45
CA SER A 31 -1.08 0.61 8.28
C SER A 31 0.25 0.58 7.54
N PHE A 32 0.98 1.69 7.60
CA PHE A 32 2.33 1.84 7.08
C PHE A 32 3.32 2.07 8.22
N GLY A 33 4.35 1.23 8.28
CA GLY A 33 5.40 1.32 9.28
C GLY A 33 6.47 2.38 8.94
N PRO A 34 7.46 2.58 9.83
CA PRO A 34 8.40 3.69 9.69
C PRO A 34 9.23 3.70 8.41
N VAL A 35 9.57 2.51 7.89
CA VAL A 35 10.34 2.37 6.64
C VAL A 35 9.49 2.74 5.43
N SER A 36 8.23 2.31 5.38
CA SER A 36 7.31 2.71 4.30
C SER A 36 7.03 4.21 4.31
N ILE A 37 6.88 4.81 5.50
CA ILE A 37 6.79 6.28 5.62
C ILE A 37 8.09 6.94 5.11
N GLY A 38 9.22 6.27 5.32
CA GLY A 38 10.52 6.63 4.78
C GLY A 38 10.53 6.84 3.27
N ASP A 39 9.81 6.04 2.49
CA ASP A 39 9.72 6.20 1.03
C ASP A 39 9.10 7.56 0.64
N TYR A 40 8.03 7.94 1.32
CA TYR A 40 7.42 9.27 1.17
C TYR A 40 8.38 10.38 1.60
N CYS A 41 9.03 10.22 2.76
CA CYS A 41 10.00 11.19 3.28
C CYS A 41 11.16 11.41 2.30
N HIS A 42 11.70 10.33 1.74
CA HIS A 42 12.74 10.35 0.73
C HIS A 42 12.29 11.14 -0.52
N ALA A 43 11.07 10.87 -0.98
CA ALA A 43 10.54 11.44 -2.22
C ALA A 43 10.09 12.90 -2.08
N LYS A 44 9.62 13.33 -0.91
CA LYS A 44 8.89 14.59 -0.74
C LYS A 44 9.46 15.57 0.28
N VAL A 45 10.34 15.12 1.17
CA VAL A 45 10.90 15.96 2.25
C VAL A 45 12.40 16.13 2.08
N SER A 46 13.16 15.03 2.04
CA SER A 46 14.61 15.06 1.85
C SER A 46 15.08 13.74 1.27
N SER A 47 15.90 13.79 0.21
CA SER A 47 16.46 12.59 -0.44
C SER A 47 17.43 11.80 0.44
N SER A 48 17.81 12.31 1.62
CA SER A 48 18.59 11.56 2.61
C SER A 48 17.72 10.87 3.67
N SER A 49 16.43 11.22 3.73
CA SER A 49 15.50 10.61 4.68
C SER A 49 15.09 9.23 4.21
N TRP A 50 15.03 8.28 5.14
CA TRP A 50 14.69 6.89 4.86
C TRP A 50 13.77 6.27 5.91
N ILE A 51 13.47 7.03 6.96
CA ILE A 51 12.55 6.61 8.01
C ILE A 51 11.65 7.79 8.39
N GLY A 52 10.39 7.51 8.69
CA GLY A 52 9.48 8.51 9.22
C GLY A 52 8.50 7.94 10.23
N PHE A 53 7.95 8.83 11.04
CA PHE A 53 7.05 8.49 12.14
C PHE A 53 5.88 9.46 12.16
N TYR A 54 4.67 8.95 12.37
CA TYR A 54 3.52 9.80 12.65
C TYR A 54 3.43 10.03 14.15
N GLU A 55 4.11 11.07 14.62
CA GLU A 55 4.16 11.46 16.03
C GLU A 55 2.98 12.37 16.41
N SER A 56 2.84 12.69 17.70
CA SER A 56 1.79 13.59 18.20
C SER A 56 1.81 14.99 17.55
N GLY A 57 2.98 15.43 17.07
CA GLY A 57 3.15 16.71 16.37
C GLY A 57 2.99 16.64 14.85
N GLY A 58 2.69 15.47 14.28
CA GLY A 58 2.58 15.27 12.83
C GLY A 58 3.59 14.25 12.28
N LEU A 59 3.62 14.13 10.95
CA LEU A 59 4.53 13.22 10.28
C LEU A 59 5.93 13.81 10.22
N ARG A 60 6.89 13.13 10.83
CA ARG A 60 8.29 13.54 10.92
C ARG A 60 9.18 12.59 10.14
N CYS A 61 10.14 13.16 9.44
CA CYS A 61 11.08 12.45 8.60
C CYS A 61 12.49 12.58 9.18
N TYR A 62 13.23 11.48 9.16
CA TYR A 62 14.56 11.40 9.74
C TYR A 62 15.55 10.80 8.74
N ASN A 63 16.81 11.20 8.88
CA ASN A 63 17.94 10.62 8.18
C ASN A 63 18.93 9.98 9.18
N GLY A 64 19.95 9.30 8.66
CA GLY A 64 21.01 8.74 9.48
C GLY A 64 21.95 9.83 9.98
N GLY A 65 22.04 9.99 11.30
CA GLY A 65 22.98 10.86 11.99
C GLY A 65 24.24 10.14 12.49
N MET A 66 25.13 10.89 13.13
CA MET A 66 26.35 10.33 13.72
C MET A 66 26.03 9.28 14.80
N GLY A 67 26.81 8.20 14.84
CA GLY A 67 26.68 7.15 15.86
C GLY A 67 25.40 6.32 15.75
N GLY A 68 24.71 6.33 14.59
CA GLY A 68 23.47 5.58 14.38
C GLY A 68 22.22 6.27 14.95
N ALA A 69 22.34 7.51 15.42
CA ALA A 69 21.20 8.29 15.85
C ALA A 69 20.33 8.72 14.66
N LEU A 70 19.03 8.89 14.89
CA LEU A 70 18.15 9.52 13.92
C LEU A 70 18.28 11.04 14.03
N GLN A 71 18.55 11.70 12.91
CA GLN A 71 18.56 13.16 12.82
C GLN A 71 17.30 13.63 12.10
N TYR A 72 16.61 14.61 12.69
CA TYR A 72 15.40 15.16 12.10
C TYR A 72 15.73 15.91 10.82
N ALA A 73 15.04 15.57 9.74
CA ALA A 73 15.27 16.11 8.40
C ALA A 73 14.12 17.00 7.91
N GLY A 74 12.92 16.85 8.46
CA GLY A 74 11.77 17.67 8.12
C GLY A 74 10.44 17.03 8.49
N SER A 75 9.36 17.71 8.17
CA SER A 75 7.99 17.23 8.39
C SER A 75 7.27 17.09 7.06
N GLY A 76 6.28 16.21 7.04
CA GLY A 76 5.38 16.01 5.91
C GLY A 76 3.93 16.09 6.34
N ASP A 77 3.04 16.18 5.36
CA ASP A 77 1.60 16.05 5.58
C ASP A 77 1.21 14.56 5.61
N PRO A 78 0.53 14.07 6.68
CA PRO A 78 0.19 12.65 6.80
C PRO A 78 -0.84 12.19 5.77
N TYR A 79 -1.71 13.08 5.30
CA TYR A 79 -2.70 12.76 4.27
C TYR A 79 -2.05 12.63 2.88
N LEU A 80 -1.09 13.50 2.55
CA LEU A 80 -0.27 13.38 1.35
C LEU A 80 0.64 12.15 1.39
N ALA A 81 1.15 11.77 2.56
CA ALA A 81 1.87 10.52 2.73
C ALA A 81 0.98 9.31 2.41
N CYS A 82 -0.26 9.28 2.91
CA CYS A 82 -1.22 8.24 2.52
C CYS A 82 -1.47 8.19 1.01
N LYS A 83 -1.66 9.34 0.36
CA LYS A 83 -1.82 9.41 -1.11
C LYS A 83 -0.59 8.94 -1.89
N HIS A 84 0.58 8.98 -1.29
CA HIS A 84 1.81 8.48 -1.89
C HIS A 84 1.96 6.97 -1.73
N LEU A 85 1.57 6.44 -0.57
CA LEU A 85 1.81 5.05 -0.17
C LEU A 85 0.71 4.08 -0.59
N THR A 86 -0.48 4.57 -0.93
CA THR A 86 -1.56 3.76 -1.49
C THR A 86 -2.15 4.39 -2.75
N THR A 87 -2.76 3.54 -3.58
CA THR A 87 -3.58 3.93 -4.73
C THR A 87 -5.07 4.05 -4.40
N ASP A 88 -5.49 3.65 -3.20
CA ASP A 88 -6.89 3.71 -2.77
C ASP A 88 -7.36 5.16 -2.49
N VAL A 89 -8.67 5.36 -2.39
CA VAL A 89 -9.22 6.68 -2.05
C VAL A 89 -9.02 6.94 -0.56
N VAL A 90 -8.08 7.84 -0.22
CA VAL A 90 -7.77 8.22 1.15
C VAL A 90 -8.84 9.12 1.74
N MET A 91 -9.47 8.66 2.82
CA MET A 91 -10.44 9.44 3.61
C MET A 91 -9.76 10.20 4.75
N ALA A 92 -8.83 9.54 5.46
CA ALA A 92 -8.16 10.12 6.61
C ALA A 92 -6.78 9.48 6.84
N ALA A 93 -5.91 10.23 7.50
CA ALA A 93 -4.64 9.76 8.00
C ALA A 93 -4.67 9.79 9.53
N LEU A 94 -4.50 8.63 10.15
CA LEU A 94 -4.59 8.41 11.59
C LEU A 94 -3.24 7.95 12.13
N ARG A 95 -2.97 8.27 13.40
CA ARG A 95 -1.78 7.76 14.09
C ARG A 95 -2.07 6.37 14.63
N GLY A 96 -1.26 5.39 14.22
CA GLY A 96 -1.33 4.02 14.68
C GLY A 96 -0.39 3.73 15.85
N PRO A 97 -0.38 2.48 16.34
CA PRO A 97 0.58 2.06 17.35
C PRO A 97 2.02 2.20 16.84
N SER A 98 2.96 2.44 17.77
CA SER A 98 4.39 2.62 17.46
C SER A 98 4.67 3.69 16.40
N ASP A 99 3.90 4.78 16.41
CA ASP A 99 4.01 5.92 15.49
C ASP A 99 3.87 5.55 14.01
N SER A 100 3.12 4.49 13.72
CA SER A 100 2.75 4.13 12.35
C SER A 100 1.73 5.10 11.75
N LEU A 101 1.69 5.16 10.43
CA LEU A 101 0.70 5.92 9.67
C LEU A 101 -0.42 4.97 9.25
N VAL A 102 -1.64 5.21 9.72
CA VAL A 102 -2.83 4.43 9.35
C VAL A 102 -3.66 5.24 8.37
N CYS A 103 -3.73 4.77 7.14
CA CYS A 103 -4.53 5.36 6.07
C CYS A 103 -5.90 4.71 6.04
N ARG A 104 -6.93 5.46 6.42
CA ARG A 104 -8.32 5.04 6.23
C ARG A 104 -8.71 5.27 4.79
N VAL A 105 -9.02 4.20 4.07
CA VAL A 105 -9.25 4.22 2.63
C VAL A 105 -10.56 3.57 2.25
N ILE A 106 -11.06 3.90 1.06
CA ILE A 106 -12.16 3.19 0.40
C ILE A 106 -11.56 2.37 -0.74
N ARG A 107 -11.87 1.07 -0.77
CA ARG A 107 -11.43 0.14 -1.83
C ARG A 107 -12.47 -0.91 -2.19
#